data_AF-A0A126PHD5-F1
#
_entry.id   AF-A0A126PHD5-F1
#
_cell.length_a   1.000
_cell.length_b   1.000
_cell.length_c   1.000
_cell.angle_alpha   90.00
_cell.angle_beta   90.00
_cell.angle_gamma   90.00
#
_symmetry.space_group_name_H-M   'P 1'
#
loop_
_entity.id
_entity.type
_entity.pdbx_description
1 polymer ?
#
loop_
_entity_poly.entity_id
_entity_poly.type
_entity_poly.pdbx_seq_one_letter_code
_entity_poly.pdbx_strand_id
1 'polypeptide(L)'
;MDDHAPDVFSATVREMQQRLSDRNLSGLLLIPVQCIEHWLWYLKWRIENPDSTKNINLETQPRPAAKEAVYQARKCSTKHSNPIVERLAIGMDAEWLASRSASFLAFHQQVKKYLGALGLL
;
A
#
# COMPACT_ATOMS: atom_id res chain seq x y z
N MET A 1 1.74 12.47 21.08
CA MET A 1 2.40 11.14 21.16
C MET A 1 2.98 10.89 19.78
N ASP A 2 4.26 10.57 19.69
CA ASP A 2 4.91 10.32 18.40
C ASP A 2 4.67 8.87 18.01
N ASP A 3 3.62 8.63 17.22
CA ASP A 3 3.24 7.28 16.77
C ASP A 3 4.27 6.67 15.78
N HIS A 4 5.33 7.42 15.45
CA HIS A 4 6.48 6.94 14.69
C HIS A 4 7.59 6.37 15.57
N ALA A 5 7.40 6.35 16.89
CA ALA A 5 8.37 5.78 17.80
C ALA A 5 8.53 4.26 17.50
N PRO A 6 9.78 3.73 17.53
CA PRO A 6 10.07 2.35 17.12
C PRO A 6 9.25 1.30 17.88
N ASP A 7 8.91 1.58 19.13
CA ASP A 7 8.07 0.77 20.02
C ASP A 7 6.62 0.68 19.53
N VAL A 8 6.06 1.78 19.02
CA VAL A 8 4.70 1.81 18.44
C VAL A 8 4.66 0.98 17.16
N PHE A 9 5.67 1.10 16.29
CA PHE A 9 5.78 0.28 15.09
C PHE A 9 5.90 -1.21 15.45
N SER A 10 6.79 -1.57 16.39
CA SER A 10 6.92 -2.95 16.85
C SER A 10 5.64 -3.49 17.49
N ALA A 11 4.89 -2.68 18.24
CA ALA A 11 3.61 -3.06 18.82
C ALA A 11 2.54 -3.30 17.75
N THR A 12 2.41 -2.41 16.76
CA THR A 12 1.48 -2.58 15.63
C THR A 12 1.84 -3.80 14.79
N VAL A 13 3.13 -4.03 14.52
CA VAL A 13 3.60 -5.23 13.81
C VAL A 13 3.22 -6.48 14.61
N ARG A 14 3.38 -6.46 15.93
CA ARG A 14 3.04 -7.60 16.80
C ARG A 14 1.54 -7.87 16.86
N GLU A 15 0.72 -6.82 16.92
CA GLU A 15 -0.73 -6.91 16.87
C GLU A 15 -1.20 -7.46 15.51
N MET A 16 -0.66 -6.93 14.40
CA MET A 16 -0.93 -7.46 13.07
C MET A 16 -0.52 -8.92 12.98
N GLN A 17 0.68 -9.28 13.43
CA GLN A 17 1.15 -10.67 13.48
C GLN A 17 0.24 -11.58 14.30
N GLN A 18 -0.30 -11.11 15.44
CA GLN A 18 -1.28 -11.86 16.24
C GLN A 18 -2.64 -12.00 15.55
N ARG A 19 -3.10 -10.98 14.83
CA ARG A 19 -4.35 -11.04 14.05
C ARG A 19 -4.22 -11.96 12.82
N LEU A 20 -2.99 -12.22 12.38
CA LEU A 20 -2.66 -12.95 11.16
C LEU A 20 -2.00 -14.31 11.43
N SER A 21 -1.71 -14.63 12.70
CA SER A 21 -1.04 -15.86 13.12
C SER A 21 -1.84 -17.13 12.88
N ASP A 22 -3.11 -17.01 12.50
CA ASP A 22 -3.92 -18.19 12.14
C ASP A 22 -3.43 -18.88 10.86
N ARG A 23 -2.67 -18.23 9.95
CA ARG A 23 -2.35 -18.83 8.63
C ARG A 23 -1.00 -18.48 7.99
N ASN A 24 0.06 -18.20 8.76
CA ASN A 24 1.42 -18.02 8.19
C ASN A 24 1.53 -16.89 7.13
N LEU A 25 0.60 -15.93 7.16
CA LEU A 25 0.51 -14.76 6.24
C LEU A 25 1.36 -13.57 6.71
N SER A 26 2.02 -13.70 7.87
CA SER A 26 2.80 -12.66 8.52
C SER A 26 3.94 -12.09 7.66
N GLY A 27 4.51 -12.91 6.77
CA GLY A 27 5.56 -12.49 5.83
C GLY A 27 5.05 -11.71 4.62
N LEU A 28 3.75 -11.82 4.29
CA LEU A 28 3.14 -11.19 3.12
C LEU A 28 2.87 -9.69 3.30
N LEU A 29 2.76 -9.23 4.55
CA LEU A 29 2.27 -7.90 4.91
C LEU A 29 3.34 -6.94 5.41
N LEU A 30 4.61 -7.37 5.50
CA LEU A 30 5.75 -6.48 5.70
C LEU A 30 6.18 -5.83 4.38
N ILE A 31 5.21 -5.23 3.67
CA ILE A 31 5.47 -4.46 2.46
C ILE A 31 6.16 -3.17 2.88
N PRO A 32 7.30 -2.80 2.29
CA PRO A 32 7.99 -1.56 2.62
C PRO A 32 7.07 -0.37 2.37
N VAL A 33 6.86 0.41 3.44
CA VAL A 33 6.05 1.64 3.52
C VAL A 33 6.36 2.65 2.40
N GLN A 34 7.51 2.52 1.74
CA GLN A 34 7.99 3.41 0.69
C GLN A 34 7.31 3.23 -0.68
N CYS A 35 6.88 2.03 -1.06
CA CYS A 35 6.23 1.80 -2.37
C CYS A 35 4.71 2.03 -2.32
N ILE A 36 4.14 1.96 -1.12
CA ILE A 36 2.70 2.07 -0.90
C ILE A 36 2.19 3.47 -1.28
N GLU A 37 2.96 4.54 -1.05
CA GLU A 37 2.49 5.89 -1.30
C GLU A 37 2.24 6.16 -2.80
N HIS A 38 3.09 5.65 -3.70
CA HIS A 38 2.83 5.75 -5.14
C HIS A 38 1.63 4.89 -5.56
N TRP A 39 1.49 3.68 -5.02
CA TRP A 39 0.35 2.81 -5.29
C TRP A 39 -0.97 3.44 -4.85
N LEU A 40 -1.00 4.02 -3.65
CA LEU A 40 -2.13 4.78 -3.14
C LEU A 40 -2.44 5.99 -4.01
N TRP A 41 -1.41 6.64 -4.56
CA TRP A 41 -1.62 7.76 -5.48
C TRP A 41 -2.25 7.30 -6.79
N TYR A 42 -1.84 6.15 -7.36
CA TYR A 42 -2.53 5.55 -8.50
C TYR A 42 -4.01 5.26 -8.20
N LEU A 43 -4.30 4.67 -7.04
CA LEU A 43 -5.67 4.37 -6.62
C LEU A 43 -6.50 5.65 -6.46
N LYS A 44 -5.94 6.68 -5.81
CA LYS A 44 -6.55 8.00 -5.69
C LYS A 44 -6.85 8.60 -7.06
N TRP A 45 -5.88 8.57 -7.97
CA TRP A 45 -6.05 9.11 -9.31
C TRP A 45 -7.16 8.40 -10.08
N ARG A 46 -7.25 7.06 -9.97
CA ARG A 46 -8.32 6.27 -10.60
C ARG A 46 -9.70 6.69 -10.09
N ILE A 47 -9.85 6.84 -8.77
CA ILE A 47 -11.11 7.26 -8.14
C ILE A 47 -11.50 8.67 -8.59
N GLU A 48 -10.53 9.57 -8.69
CA GLU A 48 -10.75 10.96 -9.10
C GLU A 48 -10.95 11.12 -10.62
N ASN A 49 -10.57 10.12 -11.42
CA ASN A 49 -10.58 10.17 -12.88
C ASN A 49 -11.12 8.85 -13.49
N PRO A 50 -12.38 8.46 -13.19
CA PRO A 50 -12.92 7.14 -13.56
C PRO A 50 -12.95 6.89 -15.07
N ASP A 51 -13.17 7.95 -15.88
CA ASP A 51 -13.28 7.86 -17.33
C ASP A 51 -11.95 8.12 -18.07
N SER A 52 -10.87 8.35 -17.31
CA SER A 52 -9.59 8.71 -17.90
C SER A 52 -8.87 7.49 -18.44
N THR A 53 -8.55 7.52 -19.74
CA THR A 53 -7.73 6.51 -20.42
C THR A 53 -6.24 6.84 -20.40
N LYS A 54 -5.85 7.98 -19.79
CA LYS A 54 -4.47 8.45 -19.78
C LYS A 54 -3.56 7.46 -19.06
N ASN A 55 -2.41 7.18 -19.67
CA ASN A 55 -1.35 6.45 -19.01
C ASN A 55 -0.48 7.43 -18.21
N ILE A 56 -0.65 7.43 -16.89
CA ILE A 56 0.11 8.27 -15.98
C ILE A 56 1.28 7.51 -15.37
N ASN A 57 2.45 8.16 -15.25
CA ASN A 57 3.63 7.59 -14.61
C ASN A 57 3.95 8.35 -13.31
N LEU A 58 3.38 7.90 -12.20
CA LEU A 58 3.55 8.52 -10.88
C LEU A 58 4.81 8.05 -10.16
N GLU A 59 5.39 6.90 -10.54
CA GLU A 59 6.58 6.34 -9.88
C GLU A 59 7.84 7.18 -10.10
N THR A 60 7.84 8.02 -11.15
CA THR A 60 8.91 9.01 -11.40
C THR A 60 8.89 10.17 -10.41
N GLN A 61 7.79 10.37 -9.69
CA GLN A 61 7.66 11.47 -8.74
C GLN A 61 8.37 11.15 -7.44
N PRO A 62 9.01 12.13 -6.79
CA PRO A 62 9.69 11.91 -5.53
C PRO A 62 8.68 11.55 -4.42
N ARG A 63 9.09 10.68 -3.50
CA ARG A 63 8.22 10.19 -2.40
C ARG A 63 7.51 11.30 -1.61
N PRO A 64 8.14 12.44 -1.25
CA PRO A 64 7.42 13.53 -0.59
C PRO A 64 6.25 14.08 -1.40
N ALA A 65 6.34 14.11 -2.73
CA ALA A 65 5.25 14.54 -3.60
C ALA A 65 4.11 13.53 -3.62
N ALA A 66 4.41 12.23 -3.66
CA ALA A 66 3.38 11.19 -3.53
C ALA A 66 2.65 11.28 -2.18
N LYS A 67 3.41 11.49 -1.10
CA LYS A 67 2.87 11.64 0.25
C LYS A 67 1.97 12.87 0.38
N GLU A 68 2.42 14.00 -0.17
CA GLU A 68 1.65 15.24 -0.23
C GLU A 68 0.38 15.08 -1.09
N ALA A 69 0.45 14.39 -2.23
CA ALA A 69 -0.71 14.15 -3.07
C ALA A 69 -1.75 13.22 -2.42
N VAL A 70 -1.32 12.17 -1.73
CA VAL A 70 -2.23 11.20 -1.10
C VAL A 70 -2.83 11.75 0.20
N TYR A 71 -2.00 12.31 1.08
CA TYR A 71 -2.41 12.68 2.44
C TYR A 71 -2.65 14.18 2.62
N GLN A 72 -2.39 15.01 1.60
CA GLN A 72 -2.41 16.47 1.70
C GLN A 72 -1.41 17.01 2.74
N ALA A 73 -0.38 16.21 3.06
CA ALA A 73 0.63 16.54 4.04
C ALA A 73 1.92 15.72 3.80
N ARG A 74 3.08 16.38 3.93
CA ARG A 74 4.40 15.70 3.85
C ARG A 74 4.71 14.90 5.12
N LYS A 75 4.14 15.29 6.25
CA LYS A 75 4.21 14.57 7.53
C LYS A 75 2.78 14.39 8.03
N CYS A 76 2.35 13.15 8.21
CA CYS A 76 1.03 12.81 8.71
C CYS A 76 1.17 11.72 9.77
N SER A 77 0.39 11.84 10.84
CA SER A 77 0.26 10.78 11.85
C SER A 77 -0.55 9.61 11.28
N THR A 78 -0.46 8.45 11.92
CA THR A 78 -1.25 7.26 11.60
C THR A 78 -2.74 7.53 11.71
N LYS A 79 -3.17 8.31 12.70
CA LYS A 79 -4.56 8.77 12.86
C LYS A 79 -5.09 9.50 11.61
N HIS A 80 -4.22 10.21 10.90
CA HIS A 80 -4.58 10.90 9.64
C HIS A 80 -4.48 9.99 8.43
N SER A 81 -3.40 9.20 8.33
CA SER A 81 -3.17 8.36 7.14
C SER A 81 -4.09 7.15 7.07
N ASN A 82 -4.39 6.48 8.18
CA ASN A 82 -5.10 5.21 8.18
C ASN A 82 -6.48 5.29 7.50
N PRO A 83 -7.34 6.26 7.82
CA PRO A 83 -8.64 6.38 7.15
C PRO A 83 -8.52 6.63 5.63
N ILE A 84 -7.46 7.32 5.20
CA ILE A 84 -7.19 7.58 3.77
C ILE A 84 -6.75 6.29 3.09
N VAL A 85 -5.82 5.55 3.71
CA VAL A 85 -5.34 4.26 3.21
C VAL A 85 -6.49 3.28 3.09
N GLU A 86 -7.29 3.12 4.14
CA GLU A 86 -8.46 2.22 4.15
C GLU A 86 -9.42 2.57 3.02
N ARG A 87 -9.78 3.85 2.87
CA ARG A 87 -10.67 4.31 1.79
C ARG A 87 -10.11 4.00 0.39
N LEU A 88 -8.82 4.20 0.18
CA LEU A 88 -8.18 3.95 -1.12
C LEU A 88 -8.00 2.46 -1.41
N ALA A 89 -7.83 1.63 -0.38
CA ALA A 89 -7.69 0.19 -0.50
C ALA A 89 -9.03 -0.53 -0.67
N ILE A 90 -10.15 0.07 -0.24
CA ILE A 90 -11.49 -0.48 -0.46
C ILE A 90 -11.74 -0.60 -1.97
N GLY A 91 -12.04 -1.83 -2.41
CA GLY A 91 -12.30 -2.11 -3.83
C GLY A 91 -11.06 -2.03 -4.72
N MET A 92 -9.86 -2.11 -4.14
CA MET A 92 -8.61 -2.15 -4.91
C MET A 92 -8.66 -3.29 -5.92
N ASP A 93 -8.54 -2.94 -7.20
CA ASP A 93 -8.39 -3.87 -8.30
C ASP A 93 -6.90 -4.00 -8.64
N ALA A 94 -6.34 -5.13 -8.18
CA ALA A 94 -4.92 -5.44 -8.24
C ALA A 94 -4.42 -5.59 -9.68
N GLU A 95 -5.25 -6.11 -10.60
CA GLU A 95 -4.84 -6.28 -11.99
C GLU A 95 -4.69 -4.92 -12.69
N TRP A 96 -5.63 -4.00 -12.45
CA TRP A 96 -5.47 -2.64 -12.94
C TRP A 96 -4.24 -1.96 -12.34
N LEU A 97 -4.02 -2.06 -11.03
CA LEU A 97 -2.86 -1.43 -10.40
C LEU A 97 -1.54 -2.01 -10.92
N ALA A 98 -1.48 -3.33 -11.14
CA ALA A 98 -0.35 -4.00 -11.77
C ALA A 98 -0.14 -3.57 -13.24
N SER A 99 -1.20 -3.20 -13.95
CA SER A 99 -1.08 -2.63 -15.30
C SER A 99 -0.51 -1.21 -15.34
N ARG A 100 -0.49 -0.49 -14.20
CA ARG A 100 -0.08 0.93 -14.11
C ARG A 100 1.22 1.16 -13.33
N SER A 101 1.58 0.24 -12.45
CA SER A 101 2.76 0.36 -11.59
C SER A 101 3.66 -0.86 -11.77
N ALA A 102 4.88 -0.64 -12.25
CA ALA A 102 5.86 -1.71 -12.44
C ALA A 102 6.31 -2.28 -11.09
N SER A 103 6.46 -1.42 -10.07
CA SER A 103 6.82 -1.87 -8.73
C SER A 103 5.69 -2.70 -8.08
N PHE A 104 4.43 -2.32 -8.27
CA PHE A 104 3.30 -3.12 -7.81
C PHE A 104 3.19 -4.45 -8.55
N LEU A 105 3.40 -4.46 -9.88
CA LEU A 105 3.39 -5.71 -10.65
C LEU A 105 4.43 -6.71 -10.12
N ALA A 106 5.66 -6.25 -9.91
CA ALA A 106 6.73 -7.09 -9.36
C ALA A 106 6.35 -7.63 -7.96
N PHE A 107 5.82 -6.77 -7.09
CA PHE A 107 5.33 -7.16 -5.78
C PHE A 107 4.20 -8.20 -5.88
N HIS A 108 3.19 -7.93 -6.71
CA HIS A 108 2.03 -8.79 -6.91
C HIS A 108 2.42 -10.17 -7.42
N GLN A 109 3.38 -10.25 -8.34
CA GLN A 109 3.92 -11.51 -8.83
C GLN A 109 4.65 -12.30 -7.73
N GLN A 110 5.44 -11.62 -6.90
CA GLN A 110 6.11 -12.26 -5.76
C GLN A 110 5.10 -12.82 -4.76
N VAL A 111 4.06 -12.05 -4.44
CA VAL A 111 2.96 -12.49 -3.57
C VAL A 111 2.24 -13.70 -4.18
N LYS A 112 1.82 -13.64 -5.44
CA LYS A 112 1.17 -14.76 -6.14
C LYS A 112 2.03 -16.02 -6.09
N LYS A 113 3.34 -15.90 -6.37
CA LYS A 113 4.28 -17.02 -6.32
C LYS A 113 4.38 -17.61 -4.91
N TYR A 114 4.48 -16.76 -3.89
CA TYR A 114 4.56 -17.21 -2.50
C TYR A 114 3.29 -17.93 -2.05
N LEU A 115 2.11 -17.35 -2.34
CA LEU A 115 0.82 -17.96 -2.01
C LEU A 115 0.60 -19.28 -2.75
N GLY A 116 1.00 -19.37 -4.02
CA GLY A 116 0.96 -20.62 -4.78
C GLY A 116 1.88 -21.70 -4.19
N ALA A 117 3.07 -21.33 -3.69
CA ALA A 117 3.96 -22.27 -2.99
C ALA A 117 3.35 -22.78 -1.67
N LEU A 118 2.41 -22.05 -1.07
CA LEU A 118 1.66 -22.45 0.12
C LEU A 118 0.34 -23.18 -0.21
N GLY A 119 -0.02 -23.35 -1.49
CA GLY A 119 -1.29 -23.95 -1.91
C GLY A 119 -2.52 -23.09 -1.59
N LEU A 120 -2.34 -21.77 -1.46
CA LEU A 120 -3.40 -20.80 -1.13
C LEU A 120 -3.97 -20.07 -2.36
N LEU A 121 -3.46 -20.37 -3.55
CA LEU A 121 -3.89 -19.92 -4.87
C LEU A 121 -3.77 -21.10 -5.84
#